data_AF-A0A6M3JNI9-F1
#
_entry.id   AF-A0A6M3JNI9-F1
#
_cell.length_a   1.000
_cell.length_b   1.000
_cell.length_c   1.000
_cell.angle_alpha   90.00
_cell.angle_beta   90.00
_cell.angle_gamma   90.00
#
_symmetry.space_group_name_H-M   'P 1'
#
loop_
_entity.id
_entity.type
_entity.pdbx_description
1 polymer ?
#
loop_
_entity_poly.entity_id
_entity_poly.type
_entity_poly.pdbx_seq_one_letter_code
_entity_poly.pdbx_strand_id
1 'polypeptide(L)' 'MISEEDLRMIQYFWEEKGDIERWTSWKDKLPSILEEAPELVVAWNNYKIATRTLTTIIKGLVYEQL' A
#
# COMPACT_ATOMS: atom_id res chain seq x y z
N MET A 1 -16.83 10.45 -1.25
CA MET A 1 -16.41 11.29 -0.12
C MET A 1 -15.65 10.43 0.86
N ILE A 2 -14.34 10.69 0.99
CA ILE A 2 -13.49 10.12 2.02
C ILE A 2 -13.80 10.84 3.34
N SER A 3 -14.12 10.10 4.39
CA SER A 3 -14.35 10.66 5.72
C SER A 3 -13.05 10.83 6.51
N GLU A 4 -13.07 11.62 7.58
CA GLU A 4 -11.93 11.68 8.51
C GLU A 4 -11.57 10.31 9.11
N GLU A 5 -12.58 9.47 9.34
CA GLU A 5 -12.36 8.12 9.85
C GLU A 5 -11.63 7.25 8.81
N ASP A 6 -11.99 7.38 7.53
CA ASP A 6 -11.28 6.70 6.45
C ASP A 6 -9.79 7.10 6.43
N LEU A 7 -9.47 8.38 6.64
CA LEU A 7 -8.10 8.88 6.74
C LEU A 7 -7.36 8.33 7.97
N ARG A 8 -8.03 8.29 9.14
CA ARG A 8 -7.47 7.68 10.36
C ARG A 8 -7.17 6.19 10.16
N MET A 9 -8.05 5.45 9.48
CA MET A 9 -7.85 4.04 9.19
C MET A 9 -6.69 3.81 8.23
N ILE A 10 -6.55 4.63 7.18
CA ILE A 10 -5.40 4.60 6.27
C ILE A 10 -4.10 4.81 7.05
N GLN A 11 -4.04 5.84 7.91
CA GLN A 11 -2.86 6.11 8.74
C GLN A 11 -2.54 4.95 9.67
N TYR A 12 -3.52 4.45 10.42
CA TYR A 12 -3.35 3.34 11.35
C TYR A 12 -2.80 2.09 10.65
N PHE A 13 -3.39 1.66 9.54
CA PHE A 13 -2.93 0.45 8.85
C PHE A 13 -1.56 0.62 8.20
N TRP A 14 -1.22 1.84 7.78
CA TRP A 14 0.13 2.15 7.33
C TRP A 14 1.15 2.05 8.47
N GLU A 15 0.93 2.76 9.58
CA GLU A 15 1.88 2.83 10.69
C GLU A 15 2.02 1.48 11.41
N GLU A 16 0.91 0.77 11.65
CA GLU A 16 0.90 -0.44 12.47
C GLU A 16 1.17 -1.72 11.68
N LYS A 17 0.86 -1.73 10.38
CA LYS A 17 0.94 -2.95 9.55
C LYS A 17 1.83 -2.80 8.32
N GLY A 18 2.25 -1.59 7.98
CA GLY A 18 2.99 -1.30 6.73
C GLY A 18 2.19 -1.62 5.47
N ASP A 19 0.87 -1.77 5.59
CA ASP A 19 0.01 -2.26 4.52
C ASP A 19 -1.44 -1.79 4.71
N ILE A 20 -1.82 -0.79 3.90
CA ILE A 20 -3.15 -0.19 3.91
C ILE A 20 -4.23 -1.13 3.36
N GLU A 21 -3.88 -2.15 2.58
CA GLU A 21 -4.85 -3.12 2.04
C GLU A 21 -5.36 -4.10 3.11
N ARG A 22 -4.76 -4.10 4.30
CA ARG A 22 -5.26 -4.84 5.47
C ARG A 22 -6.50 -4.21 6.09
N TRP A 23 -6.78 -2.95 5.77
CA TRP A 23 -8.08 -2.38 6.07
C TRP A 23 -9.14 -3.04 5.21
N THR A 24 -10.08 -3.77 5.84
CA THR A 24 -11.09 -4.56 5.14
C THR A 24 -11.95 -3.74 4.18
N SER A 25 -12.17 -2.45 4.47
CA SER A 25 -12.95 -1.54 3.64
C SER A 25 -12.14 -0.83 2.56
N TRP A 26 -10.82 -1.05 2.48
CA TRP A 26 -9.95 -0.39 1.49
C TRP A 26 -10.46 -0.55 0.06
N LYS A 27 -10.84 -1.77 -0.33
CA LYS A 27 -11.32 -2.06 -1.69
C LYS A 27 -12.60 -1.31 -2.02
N ASP A 28 -13.52 -1.22 -1.06
CA ASP A 28 -14.81 -0.54 -1.24
C ASP A 28 -14.63 0.99 -1.30
N LYS A 29 -13.63 1.51 -0.58
CA LYS A 29 -13.30 2.94 -0.52
C LYS A 29 -12.40 3.41 -1.65
N LEU A 30 -11.70 2.49 -2.33
CA LEU A 30 -10.75 2.81 -3.39
C LEU A 30 -11.31 3.72 -4.48
N PRO A 31 -12.57 3.59 -4.97
CA PRO A 31 -13.12 4.52 -5.96
C PRO A 31 -13.16 5.97 -5.46
N SER A 32 -13.64 6.20 -4.23
CA SER A 32 -13.66 7.54 -3.63
C SER A 32 -12.26 8.06 -3.35
N ILE A 33 -11.35 7.18 -2.94
CA ILE A 33 -9.94 7.55 -2.72
C ILE A 33 -9.26 7.96 -4.02
N LEU A 34 -9.54 7.26 -5.13
CA LEU A 34 -9.00 7.59 -6.43
C LEU A 34 -9.54 8.93 -6.96
N GLU A 35 -10.79 9.25 -6.67
CA GLU A 35 -11.41 10.52 -7.06
C GLU A 35 -10.87 11.71 -6.26
N GLU A 36 -10.73 11.55 -4.94
CA GLU A 36 -10.43 12.66 -4.02
C GLU A 36 -8.94 12.80 -3.66
N ALA A 37 -8.18 11.71 -3.68
CA ALA A 37 -6.77 11.66 -3.33
C ALA A 37 -5.98 10.68 -4.23
N PRO A 38 -5.96 10.88 -5.55
CA PRO A 38 -5.29 9.98 -6.50
C PRO A 38 -3.79 9.79 -6.21
N GLU A 39 -3.12 10.81 -5.66
CA GLU A 39 -1.72 10.77 -5.28
C GLU A 39 -1.41 9.71 -4.22
N LEU A 40 -2.35 9.45 -3.30
CA LEU A 40 -2.22 8.37 -2.31
C LEU A 40 -2.19 7.00 -2.99
N VAL A 41 -3.08 6.79 -3.96
CA VAL A 41 -3.15 5.53 -4.71
C VAL A 41 -1.90 5.32 -5.55
N VAL A 42 -1.39 6.38 -6.18
CA VAL A 42 -0.13 6.35 -6.94
C VAL A 42 1.05 6.02 -6.02
N ALA A 43 1.18 6.69 -4.88
CA ALA A 43 2.24 6.45 -3.91
C ALA A 43 2.20 5.01 -3.38
N TRP A 44 1.02 4.50 -3.02
CA TRP A 44 0.84 3.12 -2.57
C TRP A 44 1.24 2.09 -3.64
N ASN A 45 0.82 2.29 -4.88
CA ASN A 45 1.18 1.39 -5.98
C ASN A 45 2.69 1.40 -6.24
N ASN A 46 3.34 2.57 -6.22
CA ASN A 46 4.79 2.68 -6.37
C ASN A 46 5.53 1.95 -5.25
N TYR A 47 5.09 2.10 -3.99
CA TYR A 47 5.63 1.38 -2.85
C TYR A 47 5.53 -0.14 -3.02
N LYS A 48 4.36 -0.66 -3.43
CA LYS A 48 4.16 -2.09 -3.69
C LYS A 48 5.11 -2.62 -4.77
N ILE A 49 5.27 -1.87 -5.87
CA ILE A 49 6.19 -2.24 -6.95
C ILE A 49 7.62 -2.29 -6.42
N ALA A 50 8.07 -1.24 -5.74
CA ALA A 50 9.42 -1.17 -5.18
C ALA A 50 9.70 -2.34 -4.21
N THR A 51 8.75 -2.63 -3.32
CA THR A 51 8.84 -3.74 -2.35
C THR A 51 8.96 -5.11 -3.05
N ARG A 52 8.16 -5.35 -4.09
CA ARG A 52 8.23 -6.58 -4.88
C ARG A 52 9.55 -6.69 -5.62
N THR A 53 10.01 -5.62 -6.25
CA THR A 53 11.30 -5.56 -6.95
C THR A 53 12.44 -5.88 -6.00
N LEU A 54 12.48 -5.22 -4.83
CA LEU A 54 13.51 -5.48 -3.81
C LEU A 54 13.48 -6.94 -3.35
N THR A 55 12.28 -7.48 -3.09
CA THR A 55 12.12 -8.90 -2.70
C THR A 55 12.69 -9.85 -3.76
N THR A 56 12.43 -9.60 -5.04
CA THR A 56 12.96 -10.40 -6.15
C THR A 56 14.47 -10.32 -6.23
N ILE A 57 15.05 -9.12 -6.11
CA ILE A 57 16.51 -8.92 -6.12
C ILE A 57 17.16 -9.70 -4.97
N ILE A 58 16.65 -9.54 -3.75
CA ILE A 58 17.17 -10.24 -2.56
C ILE A 58 17.11 -11.75 -2.77
N LYS A 59 16.00 -12.29 -3.28
CA LYS A 59 15.90 -13.72 -3.60
C LYS A 59 16.96 -14.15 -4.60
N GLY A 60 17.16 -13.40 -5.69
CA GLY A 60 18.20 -13.68 -6.68
C GLY A 60 19.59 -13.77 -6.03
N LEU A 61 19.94 -12.78 -5.21
CA LEU A 61 21.23 -12.75 -4.50
C LEU A 61 21.43 -13.93 -3.54
N VAL A 62 20.38 -14.38 -2.85
CA VAL A 62 20.45 -15.54 -1.96
C VAL A 62 20.60 -16.84 -2.74
N TYR A 63 19.89 -16.99 -3.86
CA TYR A 63 19.98 -18.20 -4.70
C TYR A 63 21.30 -18.31 -5.45
N GLU A 64 21.91 -17.21 -5.87
CA GLU A 64 23.22 -17.19 -6.54
C GLU A 64 24.41 -17.54 -5.62
N GLN A 65 24.19 -17.55 -4.30
CA GLN A 65 25.21 -17.89 -3.28
C GLN A 65 25.15 -19.35 -2.82
N LEU A 66 24.17 -20.14 -3.28
CA LEU A 66 24.00 -21.57 -2.98
C LEU A 66 24.44 -22.43 -4.17
#